data_AF-A0A3N0ATJ1-F1
#
_entry.id   AF-A0A3N0ATJ1-F1
#
_cell.length_a   1.000
_cell.length_b   1.000
_cell.length_c   1.000
_cell.angle_alpha   90.00
_cell.angle_beta   90.00
_cell.angle_gamma   90.00
#
_symmetry.space_group_name_H-M   'P 1'
#
loop_
_entity.id
_entity.type
_entity.pdbx_description
1 polymer ?
#
loop_
_entity_poly.entity_id
_entity_poly.type
_entity_poly.pdbx_seq_one_letter_code
_entity_poly.pdbx_strand_id
1 'polypeptide(L)'
;MAKCLNILEIVFGIWVLLSVPLLGCAGAALAVDLMAGALIVALAGASTGMKEYNPGCDWALVFVGCAFAVWGIADAAASLGGAPVNEVIFGLLAALVAFGATRFTTVYDGASFYDRGGAPMVDVKSLRMKDDTILMKALLLQSMPSTVYVRPDEVWKVLTMIPFDLVKQLPGFLVKGYEDCRAQQKEAQR
;
A
#
# COMPACT_ATOMS: atom_id res chain seq x y z
N MET A 1 3.25 -2.71 7.37
CA MET A 1 3.06 -2.11 6.04
C MET A 1 2.06 -0.96 6.09
N ALA A 2 0.83 -1.17 6.59
CA ALA A 2 -0.19 -0.13 6.80
C ALA A 2 0.34 1.16 7.45
N LYS A 3 1.05 1.03 8.58
CA LYS A 3 1.65 2.18 9.30
C LYS A 3 2.63 2.98 8.44
N CYS A 4 3.41 2.33 7.57
CA CYS A 4 4.35 3.03 6.69
C CYS A 4 3.62 3.82 5.60
N LEU A 5 2.53 3.25 5.04
CA LEU A 5 1.69 3.93 4.05
C LEU A 5 0.96 5.13 4.69
N ASN A 6 0.46 4.98 5.91
CA ASN A 6 -0.21 6.09 6.62
C ASN A 6 0.78 7.19 7.03
N ILE A 7 2.03 6.86 7.36
CA ILE A 7 3.09 7.86 7.55
C ILE A 7 3.37 8.63 6.25
N LEU A 8 3.37 7.95 5.10
CA LEU A 8 3.53 8.60 3.80
C LEU A 8 2.35 9.55 3.50
N GLU A 9 1.12 9.15 3.82
CA GLU A 9 -0.07 10.01 3.73
C GLU A 9 0.03 11.26 4.61
N ILE A 10 0.56 11.13 5.83
CA ILE A 10 0.80 12.28 6.71
C ILE A 10 1.79 13.25 6.05
N VAL A 11 2.85 12.74 5.41
CA VAL A 11 3.82 13.59 4.69
C VAL A 11 3.14 14.32 3.54
N PHE A 12 2.26 13.68 2.78
CA PHE A 12 1.50 14.34 1.72
C PHE A 12 0.54 15.40 2.25
N GLY A 13 -0.19 15.11 3.33
CA GLY A 13 -1.08 16.08 3.97
C GLY A 13 -0.32 17.31 4.49
N ILE A 14 0.85 17.11 5.13
CA ILE A 14 1.72 18.20 5.57
C ILE A 14 2.26 18.99 4.37
N TRP A 15 2.64 18.32 3.29
CA TRP A 15 3.10 18.98 2.08
C TRP A 15 2.01 19.90 1.50
N VAL A 16 0.77 19.44 1.40
CA VAL A 16 -0.37 20.25 0.93
C VAL A 16 -0.58 21.47 1.83
N LEU A 17 -0.51 21.30 3.16
CA LEU A 17 -0.64 22.43 4.10
C LEU A 17 0.45 23.51 3.90
N LEU A 18 1.67 23.10 3.53
CA LEU A 18 2.79 24.01 3.32
C LEU A 18 2.83 24.59 1.91
N SER A 19 2.50 23.79 0.89
CA SER A 19 2.67 24.19 -0.51
C SER A 19 1.66 25.25 -0.94
N VAL A 20 0.44 25.21 -0.41
CA VAL A 20 -0.65 26.14 -0.76
C VAL A 20 -0.31 27.60 -0.41
N PRO A 21 0.14 27.95 0.81
CA PRO A 21 0.58 29.31 1.10
C PRO A 21 1.87 29.70 0.37
N LEU A 22 2.75 28.73 0.07
CA LEU A 22 3.98 28.95 -0.69
C LEU A 22 3.73 29.25 -2.18
N LEU A 23 2.67 28.69 -2.75
CA LEU A 23 2.26 28.89 -4.14
C LEU A 23 1.39 30.14 -4.33
N GLY A 24 1.07 30.86 -3.26
CA GLY A 24 0.32 32.11 -3.31
C GLY A 24 -1.18 31.92 -3.50
N CYS A 25 -1.74 30.75 -3.19
CA CYS A 25 -3.18 30.52 -3.23
C CYS A 25 -3.91 31.47 -2.27
N ALA A 26 -5.06 31.99 -2.69
CA ALA A 26 -5.84 32.95 -1.92
C ALA A 26 -7.34 32.62 -1.90
N GLY A 27 -8.06 33.21 -0.96
CA GLY A 27 -9.53 33.14 -0.91
C GLY A 27 -10.07 31.72 -0.64
N ALA A 28 -11.06 31.32 -1.42
CA ALA A 28 -11.76 30.05 -1.22
C ALA A 28 -10.88 28.82 -1.54
N ALA A 29 -9.97 28.93 -2.52
CA ALA A 29 -9.05 27.85 -2.88
C ALA A 29 -8.11 27.51 -1.70
N LEU A 30 -7.50 28.53 -1.10
CA LEU A 30 -6.65 28.38 0.10
C LEU A 30 -7.37 27.66 1.24
N ALA A 31 -8.63 28.01 1.50
CA ALA A 31 -9.41 27.41 2.59
C ALA A 31 -9.71 25.93 2.33
N VAL A 32 -10.05 25.57 1.09
CA VAL A 32 -10.33 24.18 0.72
C VAL A 32 -9.07 23.32 0.79
N ASP A 33 -7.93 23.83 0.32
CA ASP A 33 -6.69 23.06 0.34
C ASP A 33 -6.16 22.85 1.76
N LEU A 34 -6.27 23.86 2.63
CA LEU A 34 -5.92 23.72 4.04
C LEU A 34 -6.82 22.70 4.75
N MET A 35 -8.12 22.73 4.47
CA MET A 35 -9.07 21.75 5.01
C MET A 35 -8.76 20.33 4.53
N ALA A 36 -8.46 20.15 3.24
CA ALA A 36 -8.10 18.86 2.67
C ALA A 36 -6.81 18.32 3.27
N GLY A 37 -5.75 19.14 3.35
CA GLY A 37 -4.48 18.78 3.98
C GLY A 37 -4.66 18.39 5.45
N ALA A 38 -5.43 19.16 6.23
CA ALA A 38 -5.71 18.86 7.63
C ALA A 38 -6.51 17.55 7.80
N LEU A 39 -7.50 17.30 6.93
CA LEU A 39 -8.28 16.06 6.93
C LEU A 39 -7.41 14.83 6.64
N ILE A 40 -6.51 14.91 5.65
CA ILE A 40 -5.57 13.84 5.32
C ILE A 40 -4.67 13.53 6.52
N VAL A 41 -4.06 14.56 7.14
CA VAL A 41 -3.21 14.37 8.33
C VAL A 41 -3.99 13.78 9.50
N ALA A 42 -5.21 14.28 9.77
CA ALA A 42 -6.03 13.80 10.88
C ALA A 42 -6.46 12.35 10.70
N LEU A 43 -6.92 11.97 9.51
CA LEU A 43 -7.37 10.60 9.20
C LEU A 43 -6.19 9.61 9.20
N ALA A 44 -5.07 9.97 8.59
CA ALA A 44 -3.88 9.13 8.56
C ALA A 44 -3.20 9.02 9.95
N GLY A 45 -3.23 10.11 10.73
CA GLY A 45 -2.79 10.11 12.12
C GLY A 45 -3.65 9.21 13.00
N ALA A 46 -4.98 9.31 12.87
CA ALA A 46 -5.92 8.47 13.58
C ALA A 46 -5.73 6.99 13.22
N SER A 47 -5.59 6.64 11.94
CA SER A 47 -5.38 5.24 11.52
C SER A 47 -4.04 4.67 11.99
N THR A 48 -3.02 5.52 12.15
CA THR A 48 -1.71 5.10 12.72
C THR A 48 -1.78 4.87 14.24
N GLY A 49 -2.60 5.64 14.95
CA GLY A 49 -2.79 5.55 16.40
C GLY A 49 -3.72 4.43 16.87
N MET A 50 -4.50 3.83 15.96
CA MET A 50 -5.40 2.73 16.29
C MET A 50 -4.64 1.42 16.61
N LYS A 51 -5.10 0.71 17.64
CA LYS A 51 -4.55 -0.61 18.03
C LYS A 51 -4.92 -1.71 17.02
N GLU A 52 -6.10 -1.61 16.44
CA GLU A 52 -6.60 -2.51 15.39
C GLU A 52 -6.79 -1.73 14.10
N TYR A 53 -6.40 -2.34 12.98
CA TYR A 53 -6.51 -1.72 11.67
C TYR A 53 -7.98 -1.58 11.26
N ASN A 54 -8.42 -0.35 11.00
CA ASN A 54 -9.76 -0.06 10.52
C ASN A 54 -9.72 0.39 9.05
N PRO A 55 -10.25 -0.42 8.10
CA PRO A 55 -10.26 -0.06 6.68
C PRO A 55 -11.14 1.15 6.37
N GLY A 56 -12.03 1.56 7.28
CA GLY A 56 -12.88 2.74 7.11
C GLY A 56 -12.09 4.04 7.00
N CYS A 57 -10.99 4.19 7.75
CA CYS A 57 -10.14 5.38 7.68
C CYS A 57 -9.43 5.51 6.33
N ASP A 58 -8.95 4.38 5.80
CA ASP A 58 -8.25 4.36 4.50
C ASP A 58 -9.23 4.60 3.35
N TRP A 59 -10.46 4.08 3.42
CA TRP A 59 -11.51 4.45 2.46
C TRP A 59 -11.87 5.94 2.53
N ALA A 60 -11.97 6.52 3.73
CA ALA A 60 -12.19 7.96 3.88
C ALA A 60 -11.05 8.78 3.25
N LEU A 61 -9.80 8.35 3.42
CA LEU A 61 -8.64 8.97 2.77
C LEU A 61 -8.71 8.87 1.24
N VAL A 62 -9.13 7.74 0.68
CA VAL A 62 -9.37 7.60 -0.77
C VAL A 62 -10.41 8.62 -1.25
N PHE A 63 -11.54 8.74 -0.54
CA PHE A 63 -12.58 9.71 -0.90
C PHE A 63 -12.08 11.15 -0.81
N VAL A 64 -11.34 11.50 0.23
CA VAL A 64 -10.76 12.85 0.42
C VAL A 64 -9.75 13.15 -0.69
N GLY A 65 -8.85 12.21 -1.03
CA GLY A 65 -7.89 12.37 -2.11
C GLY A 65 -8.56 12.55 -3.48
N CYS A 66 -9.57 11.75 -3.80
CA CYS A 66 -10.36 11.90 -5.02
C CYS A 66 -11.11 13.24 -5.07
N ALA A 67 -11.75 13.65 -3.97
CA ALA A 67 -12.45 14.93 -3.90
C ALA A 67 -11.49 16.11 -4.09
N PHE A 68 -10.28 16.00 -3.52
CA PHE A 68 -9.23 17.01 -3.68
C PHE A 68 -8.71 17.08 -5.13
N ALA A 69 -8.54 15.93 -5.80
CA ALA A 69 -8.18 15.92 -7.21
C ALA A 69 -9.27 16.53 -8.10
N VAL A 70 -10.55 16.26 -7.81
CA VAL A 70 -11.68 16.88 -8.52
C VAL A 70 -11.72 18.39 -8.28
N TRP A 71 -11.42 18.83 -7.05
CA TRP A 71 -11.31 20.24 -6.72
C TRP A 71 -10.23 20.93 -7.56
N GLY A 72 -9.04 20.33 -7.70
CA GLY A 72 -7.99 20.87 -8.57
C GLY A 72 -8.38 20.98 -10.04
N ILE A 73 -9.23 20.09 -10.55
CA ILE A 73 -9.79 20.21 -11.91
C ILE A 73 -10.78 21.38 -11.98
N ALA A 74 -11.62 21.55 -10.96
CA ALA A 74 -12.58 22.65 -10.90
C ALA A 74 -11.89 24.02 -10.77
N ASP A 75 -10.84 24.11 -9.95
CA ASP A 75 -10.00 25.31 -9.83
C ASP A 75 -9.32 25.64 -11.16
N ALA A 76 -8.77 24.63 -11.87
CA ALA A 76 -8.20 24.83 -13.20
C ALA A 76 -9.22 25.41 -14.20
N ALA A 77 -10.46 24.91 -14.17
CA ALA A 77 -11.51 25.30 -15.10
C ALA A 77 -12.09 26.69 -14.78
N ALA A 78 -12.19 27.04 -13.50
CA ALA A 78 -12.81 28.29 -13.04
C ALA A 78 -11.79 29.39 -12.70
N SER A 79 -10.48 29.10 -12.76
CA SER A 79 -9.39 30.03 -12.44
C SER A 79 -9.59 30.71 -11.07
N LEU A 80 -9.88 29.91 -10.03
CA LEU A 80 -10.24 30.42 -8.70
C LEU A 80 -9.02 30.85 -7.87
N GLY A 81 -7.84 30.88 -8.49
CA GLY A 81 -6.60 31.34 -7.86
C GLY A 81 -5.94 30.30 -6.96
N GLY A 82 -6.24 29.01 -7.18
CA GLY A 82 -5.56 27.89 -6.53
C GLY A 82 -4.33 27.39 -7.30
N ALA A 83 -3.87 26.20 -6.92
CA ALA A 83 -2.72 25.53 -7.48
C ALA A 83 -3.17 24.20 -8.11
N PRO A 84 -3.88 24.25 -9.26
CA PRO A 84 -4.68 23.13 -9.74
C PRO A 84 -3.85 21.89 -10.05
N VAL A 85 -2.62 22.09 -10.56
CA VAL A 85 -1.69 20.99 -10.83
C VAL A 85 -1.24 20.30 -9.55
N ASN A 86 -0.98 21.06 -8.48
CA ASN A 86 -0.59 20.51 -7.17
C ASN A 86 -1.77 19.74 -6.55
N GLU A 87 -2.97 20.30 -6.60
CA GLU A 87 -4.19 19.70 -6.07
C GLU A 87 -4.51 18.35 -6.75
N VAL A 88 -4.43 18.30 -8.09
CA VAL A 88 -4.67 17.07 -8.87
C VAL A 88 -3.63 15.99 -8.56
N ILE A 89 -2.34 16.35 -8.57
CA ILE A 89 -1.25 15.38 -8.37
C ILE A 89 -1.30 14.80 -6.96
N PHE A 90 -1.36 15.65 -5.93
CA PHE A 90 -1.36 15.18 -4.55
C PHE A 90 -2.67 14.53 -4.14
N GLY A 91 -3.81 14.96 -4.69
CA GLY A 91 -5.10 14.27 -4.52
C GLY A 91 -5.08 12.85 -5.08
N LEU A 92 -4.54 12.66 -6.29
CA LEU A 92 -4.38 11.33 -6.89
C LEU A 92 -3.38 10.45 -6.14
N LEU A 93 -2.24 11.01 -5.72
CA LEU A 93 -1.23 10.27 -4.97
C LEU A 93 -1.78 9.79 -3.62
N ALA A 94 -2.45 10.65 -2.87
CA ALA A 94 -3.12 10.28 -1.62
C ALA A 94 -4.21 9.23 -1.85
N ALA A 95 -5.02 9.36 -2.90
CA ALA A 95 -6.02 8.35 -3.22
C ALA A 95 -5.39 6.98 -3.55
N LEU A 96 -4.30 6.96 -4.31
CA LEU A 96 -3.63 5.72 -4.70
C LEU A 96 -2.92 5.04 -3.54
N VAL A 97 -2.28 5.81 -2.66
CA VAL A 97 -1.54 5.28 -1.50
C VAL A 97 -2.51 4.77 -0.44
N ALA A 98 -3.59 5.50 -0.15
CA ALA A 98 -4.68 5.04 0.71
C ALA A 98 -5.37 3.79 0.13
N PHE A 99 -5.61 3.76 -1.19
CA PHE A 99 -6.15 2.57 -1.84
C PHE A 99 -5.18 1.38 -1.72
N GLY A 100 -3.88 1.61 -1.91
CA GLY A 100 -2.84 0.61 -1.67
C GLY A 100 -2.88 0.08 -0.24
N ALA A 101 -3.04 0.94 0.77
CA ALA A 101 -3.15 0.55 2.17
C ALA A 101 -4.32 -0.44 2.39
N THR A 102 -5.48 -0.23 1.75
CA THR A 102 -6.60 -1.18 1.83
C THR A 102 -6.30 -2.57 1.25
N ARG A 103 -5.33 -2.68 0.33
CA ARG A 103 -5.00 -3.93 -0.39
C ARG A 103 -3.81 -4.67 0.19
N PHE A 104 -2.83 -3.96 0.75
CA PHE A 104 -1.59 -4.55 1.29
C PHE A 104 -1.65 -4.82 2.80
N THR A 105 -2.81 -4.58 3.43
CA THR A 105 -3.05 -4.86 4.86
C THR A 105 -3.55 -6.27 5.15
N THR A 106 -4.07 -6.98 4.15
CA THR A 106 -4.45 -8.39 4.29
C THR A 106 -3.20 -9.25 4.36
N VAL A 107 -2.82 -9.66 5.57
CA VAL A 107 -1.83 -10.71 5.79
C VAL A 107 -2.54 -12.03 5.47
N TYR A 108 -2.12 -12.69 4.40
CA TYR A 108 -2.59 -14.05 4.09
C TYR A 108 -1.82 -15.06 4.96
N ASP A 109 -2.54 -16.07 5.47
CA ASP A 109 -1.99 -17.09 6.36
C ASP A 109 -1.05 -18.04 5.60
N GLY A 110 0.23 -17.69 5.59
CA GLY A 110 1.29 -18.52 5.02
C GLY A 110 1.27 -18.61 3.50
N ALA A 111 2.25 -19.34 2.96
CA ALA A 111 2.38 -19.60 1.53
C ALA A 111 2.83 -21.04 1.30
N SER A 112 2.11 -21.79 0.48
CA SER A 112 2.47 -23.15 0.11
C SER A 112 3.09 -23.17 -1.28
N PHE A 113 4.27 -23.78 -1.41
CA PHE A 113 4.91 -24.09 -2.68
C PHE A 113 4.65 -25.54 -3.06
N TYR A 114 4.28 -25.77 -4.32
CA TYR A 114 3.84 -27.07 -4.84
C TYR A 114 4.89 -27.68 -5.78
N ASP A 115 4.96 -29.01 -5.82
CA ASP A 115 5.72 -29.75 -6.84
C ASP A 115 5.02 -29.68 -8.21
N ARG A 116 5.69 -30.11 -9.27
CA ARG A 116 5.12 -30.27 -10.63
C ARG A 116 3.88 -31.16 -10.66
N GLY A 117 3.74 -32.09 -9.71
CA GLY A 117 2.55 -32.94 -9.54
C GLY A 117 1.40 -32.29 -8.75
N GLY A 118 1.56 -31.05 -8.28
CA GLY A 118 0.54 -30.33 -7.50
C GLY A 118 0.51 -30.65 -6.00
N ALA A 119 1.43 -31.46 -5.50
CA ALA A 119 1.54 -31.74 -4.06
C ALA A 119 2.30 -30.62 -3.33
N PRO A 120 1.82 -30.12 -2.17
CA PRO A 120 2.50 -29.07 -1.41
C PRO A 120 3.81 -29.60 -0.80
N MET A 121 4.94 -28.98 -1.16
CA MET A 121 6.28 -29.37 -0.69
C MET A 121 6.81 -28.49 0.43
N VAL A 122 6.48 -27.19 0.42
CA VAL A 122 6.99 -26.23 1.41
C VAL A 122 5.85 -25.32 1.84
N ASP A 123 5.43 -25.41 3.10
CA ASP A 123 4.40 -24.53 3.66
C ASP A 123 5.05 -23.52 4.60
N VAL A 124 5.18 -22.28 4.13
CA VAL A 124 5.78 -21.17 4.86
C VAL A 124 4.80 -20.61 5.87
N LYS A 125 5.15 -20.69 7.15
CA LYS A 125 4.32 -20.17 8.27
C LYS A 125 4.68 -18.75 8.67
N SER A 126 5.95 -18.36 8.53
CA SER A 126 6.35 -16.99 8.84
C SER A 126 7.67 -16.62 8.19
N LEU A 127 7.79 -15.37 7.77
CA LEU A 127 9.04 -14.73 7.36
C LEU A 127 9.36 -13.60 8.35
N ARG A 128 10.57 -13.58 8.92
CA ARG A 128 11.04 -12.51 9.79
C ARG A 128 12.48 -12.11 9.45
N MET A 129 12.82 -10.85 9.68
CA MET A 129 14.22 -10.41 9.68
C MET A 129 14.82 -10.61 11.07
N LYS A 130 16.06 -11.12 11.13
CA LYS A 130 16.86 -11.17 12.35
C LYS A 130 18.33 -11.10 11.99
N ASP A 131 19.07 -10.21 12.63
CA ASP A 131 20.53 -10.09 12.50
C ASP A 131 20.98 -10.03 11.02
N ASP A 132 20.33 -9.18 10.22
CA ASP A 132 20.59 -8.97 8.77
C ASP A 132 20.35 -10.21 7.87
N THR A 133 19.65 -11.22 8.40
CA THR A 133 19.23 -12.42 7.66
C THR A 133 17.72 -12.60 7.68
N ILE A 134 17.18 -13.22 6.63
CA ILE A 134 15.77 -13.57 6.57
C ILE A 134 15.60 -14.97 7.19
N LEU A 135 14.87 -15.03 8.29
CA LEU A 135 14.37 -16.26 8.91
C LEU A 135 13.04 -16.65 8.28
N MET A 136 13.02 -17.82 7.65
CA MET A 136 11.80 -18.44 7.15
C MET A 136 11.50 -19.68 7.99
N LYS A 137 10.33 -19.68 8.65
CA LYS A 137 9.79 -20.91 9.25
C LYS A 137 8.89 -21.59 8.23
N ALA A 138 9.23 -22.80 7.85
CA ALA A 138 8.45 -23.57 6.90
C ALA A 138 8.31 -25.03 7.36
N LEU A 139 7.21 -25.66 6.96
CA LEU A 139 7.03 -27.11 7.03
C LEU A 139 7.47 -27.69 5.68
N LEU A 140 8.57 -28.43 5.68
CA LEU A 140 9.02 -29.20 4.53
C LEU A 140 8.27 -30.53 4.50
N LEU A 141 7.79 -30.94 3.32
CA LEU A 141 7.05 -32.20 3.11
C LEU A 141 5.91 -32.39 4.12
N GLN A 142 5.23 -31.29 4.47
CA GLN A 142 4.10 -31.20 5.42
C GLN A 142 4.35 -31.70 6.86
N SER A 143 5.55 -32.14 7.22
CA SER A 143 5.79 -32.83 8.50
C SER A 143 7.10 -32.45 9.20
N MET A 144 8.02 -31.76 8.50
CA MET A 144 9.30 -31.35 9.07
C MET A 144 9.35 -29.82 9.28
N PRO A 145 9.13 -29.31 10.51
CA PRO A 145 9.31 -27.90 10.80
C PRO A 145 10.80 -27.56 10.73
N SER A 146 11.16 -26.73 9.76
CA SER A 146 12.52 -26.24 9.57
C SER A 146 12.55 -24.71 9.60
N THR A 147 13.59 -24.17 10.22
CA THR A 147 13.88 -22.73 10.19
C THR A 147 15.02 -22.52 9.21
N VAL A 148 14.68 -22.02 8.02
CA VAL A 148 15.62 -21.73 6.94
C VAL A 148 16.16 -20.31 7.13
N TYR A 149 17.49 -20.19 7.08
CA TYR A 149 18.17 -18.90 7.11
C TYR A 149 18.58 -18.53 5.68
N VAL A 150 18.12 -17.38 5.21
CA VAL A 150 18.51 -16.85 3.90
C VAL A 150 19.44 -15.66 4.12
N ARG A 151 20.67 -15.78 3.62
CA ARG A 151 21.69 -14.73 3.68
C ARG A 151 21.48 -13.71 2.55
N PRO A 152 21.92 -12.45 2.74
CA PRO A 152 21.74 -11.40 1.72
C PRO A 152 22.44 -11.70 0.39
N ASP A 153 23.59 -12.39 0.40
CA ASP A 153 24.30 -12.78 -0.83
C ASP A 153 23.51 -13.81 -1.65
N GLU A 154 22.76 -14.71 -0.99
CA GLU A 154 21.90 -15.68 -1.66
C GLU A 154 20.67 -15.00 -2.29
N VAL A 155 20.11 -13.98 -1.62
CA VAL A 155 19.01 -13.18 -2.19
C VAL A 155 19.46 -12.48 -3.47
N TRP A 156 20.68 -11.92 -3.47
CA TRP A 156 21.24 -11.28 -4.66
C TRP A 156 21.40 -12.26 -5.84
N LYS A 157 21.96 -13.45 -5.57
CA LYS A 157 22.10 -14.50 -6.60
C LYS A 157 20.73 -14.91 -7.17
N VAL A 158 19.74 -15.10 -6.31
CA VAL A 158 18.37 -15.43 -6.75
C VAL A 158 17.81 -14.32 -7.64
N LEU A 159 17.97 -13.05 -7.26
CA LEU A 159 17.52 -11.91 -8.06
C LEU A 159 18.15 -11.91 -9.46
N THR A 160 19.44 -12.21 -9.57
CA THR A 160 20.14 -12.30 -10.87
C THR A 160 19.71 -13.49 -11.72
N MET A 161 19.07 -14.50 -11.12
CA MET A 161 18.58 -15.69 -11.79
C MET A 161 17.17 -15.51 -12.36
N ILE A 162 16.49 -14.41 -12.01
CA ILE A 162 15.15 -14.07 -12.52
C ILE A 162 15.28 -13.58 -13.98
N PRO A 163 14.73 -14.32 -14.96
CA PRO A 163 14.77 -13.88 -16.35
C PRO A 163 13.84 -12.69 -16.56
N PHE A 164 14.20 -11.81 -17.50
CA PHE A 164 13.38 -10.63 -17.85
C PHE A 164 11.94 -10.99 -18.26
N ASP A 165 11.74 -12.16 -18.87
CA ASP A 165 10.40 -12.64 -19.23
C ASP A 165 9.51 -12.86 -18.00
N LEU A 166 10.09 -13.38 -16.90
CA LEU A 166 9.36 -13.55 -15.63
C LEU A 166 9.03 -12.19 -15.03
N VAL A 167 9.96 -11.22 -15.06
CA VAL A 167 9.71 -9.85 -14.59
C VAL A 167 8.54 -9.23 -15.33
N LYS A 168 8.43 -9.47 -16.64
CA LYS A 168 7.36 -8.94 -17.49
C LYS A 168 6.00 -9.56 -17.19
N GLN A 169 5.97 -10.84 -16.79
CA GLN A 169 4.75 -11.58 -16.47
C GLN A 169 4.35 -11.48 -14.99
N LEU A 170 5.29 -11.08 -14.13
CA LEU A 170 5.10 -10.93 -12.69
C LEU A 170 3.87 -10.08 -12.34
N PRO A 171 3.59 -8.93 -12.99
CA PRO A 171 2.42 -8.13 -12.65
C PRO A 171 1.11 -8.89 -12.88
N GLY A 172 0.97 -9.58 -14.03
CA GLY A 172 -0.22 -10.37 -14.33
C GLY A 172 -0.38 -11.56 -13.39
N PHE A 173 0.73 -12.21 -13.02
CA PHE A 173 0.74 -13.31 -12.07
C PHE A 173 0.31 -12.86 -10.66
N LEU A 174 0.77 -11.70 -10.22
CA LEU A 174 0.40 -11.11 -8.92
C LEU A 174 -1.09 -10.72 -8.88
N VAL A 175 -1.64 -10.15 -9.96
CA VAL A 175 -3.07 -9.83 -10.05
C VAL A 175 -3.91 -11.10 -9.94
N LYS A 176 -3.55 -12.15 -10.67
CA LYS A 176 -4.25 -13.43 -10.59
C LYS A 176 -4.21 -14.03 -9.18
N GLY A 177 -3.04 -14.05 -8.55
CA GLY A 177 -2.89 -14.52 -7.17
C GLY A 177 -3.73 -13.71 -6.17
N TYR A 178 -3.82 -12.39 -6.37
CA TYR A 178 -4.67 -11.53 -5.56
C TYR A 178 -6.17 -11.87 -5.69
N GLU A 179 -6.65 -12.09 -6.91
CA GLU A 179 -8.04 -12.46 -7.17
C GLU A 179 -8.39 -13.82 -6.54
N ASP A 180 -7.52 -14.81 -6.70
CA ASP A 180 -7.70 -16.16 -6.15
C ASP A 180 -7.73 -16.15 -4.61
N CYS A 181 -6.78 -15.47 -3.97
CA CYS A 181 -6.76 -15.34 -2.51
C CYS A 181 -7.99 -14.61 -1.97
N ARG A 182 -8.49 -13.60 -2.70
CA ARG A 182 -9.70 -12.86 -2.33
C ARG A 182 -10.96 -13.72 -2.49
N ALA A 183 -11.02 -14.59 -3.49
CA ALA A 183 -12.12 -15.53 -3.66
C ALA A 183 -12.17 -16.54 -2.50
N GLN A 184 -11.03 -17.13 -2.14
CA GLN A 184 -10.92 -18.07 -1.02
C GLN A 184 -11.31 -17.45 0.33
N GLN A 185 -10.94 -16.18 0.59
CA GLN A 185 -11.37 -15.48 1.80
C GLN A 185 -12.89 -15.28 1.88
N LYS A 186 -13.56 -15.01 0.75
CA LYS A 186 -15.02 -14.85 0.71
C LYS A 186 -15.74 -16.18 0.95
N GLU A 187 -15.18 -17.28 0.46
CA GLU A 187 -15.72 -18.63 0.69
C GLU A 187 -15.55 -19.05 2.15
N ALA A 188 -14.40 -18.75 2.78
CA ALA A 188 -14.15 -19.04 4.19
C ALA A 188 -15.01 -18.22 5.17
N GLN A 189 -15.65 -17.14 4.71
CA GLN A 189 -16.54 -16.27 5.52
C GLN A 189 -18.04 -16.58 5.32
N ARG A 190 -18.40 -17.50 4.42
CA ARG A 190 -19.78 -17.99 4.24
C ARG A 190 -20.05 -19.21 5.11
#